data_AF-A0A8K0DC42-F1
#
_entry.id   AF-A0A8K0DC42-F1
#
_cell.length_a   1.000
_cell.length_b   1.000
_cell.length_c   1.000
_cell.angle_alpha   90.00
_cell.angle_beta   90.00
_cell.angle_gamma   90.00
#
_symmetry.space_group_name_H-M   'P 1'
#
loop_
_entity.id
_entity.type
_entity.pdbx_description
1 polymer ?
#
loop_
_entity_poly.entity_id
_entity_poly.type
_entity_poly.pdbx_seq_one_letter_code
_entity_poly.pdbx_strand_id
1 'polypeptide(L)'
;MEWPSERVAPGGIFQPAKVNYSPETRDFLKELINESKLTIQQRQKVNYSLRSGEPLPPLHNNNKKSGNSSRYPTVTVRPGTSKKRSQYTIIKSGAYEREKFVPQHPKVDREKAKKHLQDYMAFGKDVAPTPRRMRRTKPKKEELEPQENRFDQLLREIKEREEWYKHMVELGEGPKYKIIIDQQIQAKLREMERLKSERSNASTSRDKI
;
A
#
# COMPACT_ATOMS: atom_id res chain seq x y z
N MET A 1 24.67 -41.93 3.40
CA MET A 1 24.12 -40.57 3.57
C MET A 1 23.39 -40.58 4.89
N GLU A 2 24.00 -40.03 5.93
CA GLU A 2 23.43 -40.04 7.28
C GLU A 2 22.28 -39.04 7.39
N TRP A 3 21.28 -39.40 8.18
CA TRP A 3 20.06 -38.62 8.33
C TRP A 3 20.30 -37.45 9.31
N PRO A 4 19.97 -36.18 8.98
CA PRO A 4 20.36 -35.03 9.80
C PRO A 4 19.71 -34.92 11.17
N SER A 5 18.73 -35.76 11.50
CA SER A 5 17.98 -35.67 12.76
C SER A 5 17.76 -37.04 13.40
N GLU A 6 18.22 -37.23 14.63
CA GLU A 6 17.95 -38.45 15.40
C GLU A 6 16.49 -38.56 15.85
N ARG A 7 15.78 -37.44 16.00
CA ARG A 7 14.39 -37.41 16.51
C ARG A 7 13.30 -37.67 15.48
N VAL A 8 13.60 -37.47 14.20
CA VAL A 8 12.63 -37.68 13.11
C VAL A 8 13.08 -38.90 12.34
N ALA A 9 12.28 -39.96 12.37
CA ALA A 9 12.55 -41.16 11.59
C ALA A 9 12.70 -40.80 10.10
N PRO A 10 13.63 -41.43 9.36
CA PRO A 10 13.73 -41.23 7.92
C PRO A 10 12.46 -41.75 7.24
N GLY A 11 11.78 -40.88 6.48
CA GLY A 11 10.55 -41.20 5.75
C GLY A 11 9.27 -40.63 6.36
N GLY A 12 8.22 -40.52 5.54
CA GLY A 12 6.91 -40.00 5.93
C GLY A 12 6.17 -39.37 4.75
N ILE A 13 4.95 -38.85 4.99
CA ILE A 13 4.10 -38.24 3.94
C ILE A 13 4.81 -37.10 3.19
N PHE A 14 5.75 -36.41 3.84
CA PHE A 14 6.52 -35.29 3.28
C PHE A 14 7.87 -35.69 2.67
N GLN A 15 8.22 -36.98 2.68
CA GLN A 15 9.50 -37.50 2.18
C GLN A 15 9.24 -38.73 1.30
N PRO A 16 9.10 -38.54 -0.03
CA PRO A 16 8.88 -39.66 -0.93
C PRO A 16 10.10 -40.59 -0.94
N ALA A 17 9.86 -41.87 -1.20
CA ALA A 17 10.93 -42.85 -1.38
C ALA A 17 11.88 -42.40 -2.50
N LYS A 18 13.19 -42.43 -2.20
CA LYS A 18 14.22 -42.11 -3.19
C LYS A 18 14.41 -43.27 -4.15
N VAL A 19 14.48 -42.99 -5.44
CA VAL A 19 14.71 -43.96 -6.50
C VAL A 19 16.21 -44.10 -6.73
N ASN A 20 16.74 -45.31 -6.54
CA ASN A 20 18.12 -45.65 -6.87
C ASN A 20 18.17 -46.32 -8.24
N TYR A 21 18.68 -45.62 -9.25
CA TYR A 21 18.87 -46.20 -10.58
C TYR A 21 20.14 -47.04 -10.64
N SER A 22 20.10 -48.17 -11.35
CA SER A 22 21.30 -48.93 -11.71
C SER A 22 22.28 -48.04 -12.49
N PRO A 23 23.61 -48.21 -12.35
CA PRO A 23 24.60 -47.44 -13.11
C PRO A 23 24.34 -47.48 -14.61
N GLU A 24 23.99 -48.66 -15.15
CA GLU A 24 23.66 -48.84 -16.56
C GLU A 24 22.43 -48.01 -16.98
N THR A 25 21.37 -48.02 -16.17
CA THR A 25 20.16 -47.21 -16.40
C THR A 25 20.47 -45.71 -16.36
N ARG A 26 21.36 -45.29 -15.47
CA ARG A 26 21.75 -43.88 -15.34
C ARG A 26 22.49 -43.39 -16.59
N ASP A 27 23.35 -44.21 -17.17
CA ASP A 27 24.10 -43.85 -18.37
C ASP A 27 23.19 -43.83 -19.60
N PHE A 28 22.29 -44.81 -19.73
CA PHE A 28 21.24 -44.80 -20.76
C PHE A 28 20.36 -43.54 -20.68
N LEU A 29 19.92 -43.14 -19.48
CA LEU A 29 19.12 -41.92 -19.31
C LEU A 29 19.90 -40.65 -19.68
N LYS A 30 21.22 -40.61 -19.49
CA LYS A 30 22.03 -39.47 -19.93
C LYS A 30 22.11 -39.38 -21.45
N GLU A 31 22.26 -40.52 -22.14
CA GLU A 31 22.24 -40.57 -23.60
C GLU A 31 20.91 -40.05 -24.15
N LEU A 32 19.78 -40.53 -23.61
CA LEU A 32 18.45 -40.02 -23.97
C LEU A 32 18.29 -38.51 -23.73
N ILE A 33 18.81 -38.00 -22.62
CA ILE A 33 18.78 -36.55 -22.33
C ILE A 33 19.59 -35.80 -23.37
N ASN A 34 20.75 -36.30 -23.78
CA ASN A 34 21.61 -35.65 -24.77
C ASN A 34 20.98 -35.63 -26.17
N GLU A 35 20.38 -36.74 -26.59
CA GLU A 35 19.73 -36.89 -27.88
C GLU A 35 18.39 -36.15 -27.97
N SER A 36 17.70 -35.98 -26.85
CA SER A 36 16.43 -35.25 -26.80
C SER A 36 16.61 -33.73 -26.98
N LYS A 37 15.64 -33.07 -27.62
CA LYS A 37 15.59 -31.61 -27.81
C LYS A 37 15.04 -30.87 -26.57
N LEU A 38 15.55 -31.19 -25.38
CA LEU A 38 15.15 -30.53 -24.12
C LEU A 38 15.78 -29.14 -23.96
N THR A 39 15.10 -28.23 -23.27
CA THR A 39 15.68 -26.95 -22.86
C THR A 39 16.74 -27.14 -21.78
N ILE A 40 17.67 -26.19 -21.62
CA ILE A 40 18.75 -26.26 -20.61
C ILE A 40 18.18 -26.47 -19.20
N GLN A 41 17.09 -25.77 -18.87
CA GLN A 41 16.41 -25.91 -17.57
C GLN A 41 15.79 -27.29 -17.36
N GLN A 42 15.18 -27.88 -18.40
CA GLN A 42 14.65 -29.24 -18.34
C GLN A 42 15.77 -30.26 -18.14
N ARG A 43 16.89 -30.14 -18.87
CA ARG A 43 18.07 -31.00 -18.71
C ARG A 43 18.63 -30.92 -17.30
N GLN A 44 18.74 -29.72 -16.73
CA GLN A 44 19.21 -29.53 -15.35
C GLN A 44 18.27 -30.20 -14.34
N LYS A 45 16.95 -30.06 -14.51
CA LYS A 45 15.95 -30.66 -13.61
C LYS A 45 16.01 -32.20 -13.62
N VAL A 46 16.14 -32.80 -14.80
CA VAL A 46 16.25 -34.27 -14.92
C VAL A 46 17.58 -34.76 -14.34
N ASN A 47 18.70 -34.10 -14.66
CA ASN A 47 20.01 -34.45 -14.09
C ASN A 47 20.06 -34.31 -12.56
N TYR A 48 19.38 -33.31 -12.01
CA TYR A 48 19.24 -33.15 -10.56
C TYR A 48 18.53 -34.36 -9.95
N SER A 49 17.40 -34.76 -10.54
CA SER A 49 16.61 -35.92 -10.08
C SER A 49 17.44 -37.22 -10.08
N LEU A 50 18.25 -37.43 -11.12
CA LEU A 50 19.17 -38.58 -11.23
C LEU A 50 20.31 -38.58 -10.18
N ARG A 51 20.67 -37.42 -9.62
CA ARG A 51 21.71 -37.31 -8.57
C ARG A 51 21.14 -37.36 -7.16
N SER A 52 19.98 -36.73 -6.94
CA SER A 52 19.32 -36.66 -5.64
C SER A 52 18.53 -37.93 -5.29
N GLY A 53 18.26 -38.78 -6.29
CA GLY A 53 17.37 -39.93 -6.17
C GLY A 53 15.90 -39.51 -6.09
N GLU A 54 15.55 -38.30 -6.52
CA GLU A 54 14.16 -37.89 -6.64
C GLU A 54 13.51 -38.57 -7.86
N PRO A 55 12.19 -38.85 -7.81
CA PRO A 55 11.48 -39.36 -8.97
C PRO A 55 11.61 -38.38 -10.15
N LEU A 56 11.66 -38.92 -11.37
CA LEU A 56 11.70 -38.09 -12.57
C LEU A 56 10.52 -37.11 -12.60
N PRO A 57 10.72 -35.87 -13.09
CA PRO A 57 9.63 -34.91 -13.17
C PRO A 57 8.47 -35.53 -13.95
N PRO A 58 7.23 -35.40 -13.47
CA PRO A 58 6.09 -35.95 -14.18
C PRO A 58 6.10 -35.40 -15.60
N LEU A 59 5.91 -36.30 -16.58
CA LEU A 59 5.63 -35.88 -17.94
C LEU A 59 4.48 -34.88 -17.85
N HIS A 60 4.73 -33.65 -18.27
CA HIS A 60 3.67 -32.67 -18.40
C HIS A 60 2.77 -33.17 -19.53
N ASN A 61 1.85 -34.07 -19.19
CA ASN A 61 0.74 -34.38 -20.04
C ASN A 61 -0.06 -33.08 -20.10
N ASN A 62 0.15 -32.33 -21.18
CA ASN A 62 -0.81 -31.33 -21.65
C ASN A 62 -2.23 -31.94 -21.80
N ASN A 63 -2.35 -33.28 -21.71
CA ASN A 63 -3.57 -34.07 -21.71
C ASN A 63 -3.93 -34.74 -20.37
N LYS A 64 -3.75 -34.06 -19.22
CA LYS A 64 -4.52 -34.40 -18.00
C LYS A 64 -5.29 -33.20 -17.48
N LYS A 65 -6.32 -32.84 -18.26
CA LYS A 65 -7.64 -32.61 -17.69
C LYS A 65 -8.12 -33.93 -17.06
N SER A 66 -7.82 -34.17 -15.79
CA SER A 66 -8.51 -35.21 -15.02
C SER A 66 -8.42 -34.89 -13.54
N GLY A 67 -9.25 -33.92 -13.16
CA GLY A 67 -9.48 -33.43 -11.82
C GLY A 67 -10.68 -32.49 -11.85
N ASN A 68 -11.83 -33.04 -12.24
CA ASN A 68 -13.16 -32.44 -12.12
C ASN A 68 -13.42 -31.08 -12.81
N SER A 69 -13.01 -30.92 -14.07
CA SER A 69 -13.54 -29.84 -14.91
C SER A 69 -14.75 -30.37 -15.69
N SER A 70 -15.92 -30.13 -15.11
CA SER A 70 -17.23 -30.20 -15.76
C SER A 70 -17.13 -29.86 -17.25
N ARG A 71 -17.62 -30.74 -18.14
CA ARG A 71 -17.66 -30.58 -19.61
C ARG A 71 -18.66 -29.54 -20.10
N TYR A 72 -18.95 -28.56 -19.25
CA TYR A 72 -19.61 -27.32 -19.64
C TYR A 72 -18.50 -26.28 -19.64
N PRO A 73 -18.42 -25.39 -20.64
CA PRO A 73 -17.60 -24.21 -20.47
C PRO A 73 -18.02 -23.63 -19.11
N THR A 74 -17.08 -23.48 -18.18
CA THR A 74 -17.33 -22.61 -17.04
C THR A 74 -17.63 -21.29 -17.69
N VAL A 75 -18.91 -20.95 -17.79
CA VAL A 75 -19.35 -19.62 -18.12
C VAL A 75 -18.77 -18.82 -16.99
N THR A 76 -17.55 -18.32 -17.16
CA THR A 76 -17.10 -17.14 -16.48
C THR A 76 -18.16 -16.14 -16.92
N VAL A 77 -19.18 -15.97 -16.08
CA VAL A 77 -20.13 -14.88 -16.24
C VAL A 77 -19.21 -13.68 -16.30
N ARG A 78 -18.98 -13.18 -17.52
CA ARG A 78 -18.27 -11.92 -17.73
C ARG A 78 -18.95 -10.98 -16.76
N PRO A 79 -18.24 -10.40 -15.76
CA PRO A 79 -18.88 -9.70 -14.65
C PRO A 79 -19.94 -8.81 -15.26
N GLY A 80 -21.19 -9.19 -15.00
CA GLY A 80 -22.31 -8.91 -15.87
C GLY A 80 -22.80 -7.50 -15.68
N THR A 81 -21.94 -6.51 -15.92
CA THR A 81 -22.36 -5.13 -16.14
C THR A 81 -21.32 -4.42 -17.01
N SER A 82 -21.55 -4.33 -18.31
CA SER A 82 -21.22 -3.08 -19.01
C SER A 82 -22.22 -2.01 -18.52
N LYS A 83 -22.25 -1.73 -17.22
CA LYS A 83 -23.04 -0.62 -16.69
C LYS A 83 -22.37 0.64 -17.26
N LYS A 84 -23.12 1.40 -18.05
CA LYS A 84 -22.70 2.73 -18.47
C LYS A 84 -22.36 3.50 -17.18
N ARG A 85 -21.13 4.05 -17.12
CA ARG A 85 -20.71 4.87 -15.98
C ARG A 85 -21.68 6.06 -15.87
N SER A 86 -22.04 6.46 -14.65
CA SER A 86 -22.82 7.68 -14.48
C SER A 86 -22.02 8.89 -14.95
N GLN A 87 -22.70 9.94 -15.40
CA GLN A 87 -22.06 11.19 -15.84
C GLN A 87 -21.09 11.73 -14.77
N TYR A 88 -21.51 11.72 -13.50
CA TYR A 88 -20.66 12.10 -12.36
C TYR A 88 -19.36 11.28 -12.30
N THR A 89 -19.43 9.97 -12.52
CA THR A 89 -18.24 9.09 -12.52
C THR A 89 -17.31 9.38 -13.69
N ILE A 90 -17.87 9.69 -14.86
CA ILE A 90 -17.08 10.04 -16.06
C ILE A 90 -16.35 11.37 -15.85
N ILE A 91 -17.05 12.38 -15.34
CA ILE A 91 -16.46 13.69 -15.03
C ILE A 91 -15.39 13.54 -13.94
N LYS A 92 -15.67 12.83 -12.85
CA LYS A 92 -14.71 12.57 -11.77
C LYS A 92 -13.46 11.82 -12.24
N SER A 93 -13.58 10.98 -13.26
CA SER A 93 -12.43 10.27 -13.84
C SER A 93 -11.50 11.14 -14.68
N GLY A 94 -11.83 12.42 -14.91
CA GLY A 94 -11.04 13.32 -15.74
C GLY A 94 -11.08 12.97 -17.23
N ALA A 95 -12.05 12.16 -17.68
CA ALA A 95 -12.12 11.68 -19.06
C ALA A 95 -12.31 12.80 -20.12
N TYR A 96 -12.81 13.96 -19.69
CA TYR A 96 -12.97 15.15 -20.53
C TYR A 96 -11.80 16.13 -20.40
N GLU A 97 -10.87 15.89 -19.47
CA GLU A 97 -9.69 16.73 -19.33
C GLU A 97 -8.72 16.45 -20.48
N ARG A 98 -8.14 17.51 -21.06
CA ARG A 98 -7.17 17.37 -22.14
C ARG A 98 -5.89 16.72 -21.60
N GLU A 99 -5.44 15.66 -22.27
CA GLU A 99 -4.19 14.98 -21.91
C GLU A 99 -3.03 16.00 -21.86
N LYS A 100 -2.35 16.04 -20.71
CA LYS A 100 -1.15 16.86 -20.55
C LYS A 100 -0.01 16.15 -21.25
N PHE A 101 0.77 16.89 -22.03
CA PHE A 101 1.97 16.34 -22.65
C PHE A 101 2.91 15.77 -21.59
N VAL A 102 3.20 14.47 -21.69
CA VAL A 102 4.24 13.80 -20.90
C VAL A 102 5.32 13.36 -21.88
N PRO A 103 6.62 13.68 -21.62
CA PRO A 103 7.70 13.20 -22.46
C PRO A 103 7.69 11.66 -22.52
N GLN A 104 7.82 11.09 -23.72
CA GLN A 104 7.91 9.64 -23.90
C GLN A 104 9.19 9.03 -23.30
N HIS A 105 10.22 9.86 -23.10
CA HIS A 105 11.45 9.42 -22.46
C HIS A 105 11.32 9.50 -20.93
N PRO A 106 11.88 8.54 -20.18
CA PRO A 106 11.92 8.61 -18.73
C PRO A 106 12.64 9.89 -18.32
N LYS A 107 12.09 10.61 -17.34
CA LYS A 107 12.80 11.72 -16.70
C LYS A 107 14.03 11.14 -16.01
N VAL A 108 15.20 11.27 -16.63
CA VAL A 108 16.47 10.95 -15.99
C VAL A 108 16.65 11.97 -14.87
N ASP A 109 16.86 11.47 -13.65
CA ASP A 109 17.17 12.33 -12.52
C ASP A 109 18.50 13.05 -12.78
N ARG A 110 18.40 14.34 -13.10
CA ARG A 110 19.55 15.20 -13.42
C ARG A 110 20.50 15.29 -12.23
N GLU A 111 20.01 15.17 -11.00
CA GLU A 111 20.86 15.20 -9.82
C GLU A 111 21.71 13.92 -9.72
N LYS A 112 21.10 12.77 -10.00
CA LYS A 112 21.82 11.49 -10.08
C LYS A 112 22.90 11.51 -11.17
N ALA A 113 22.59 12.05 -12.35
CA ALA A 113 23.55 12.17 -13.45
C ALA A 113 24.72 13.13 -13.13
N LYS A 114 24.42 14.27 -12.50
CA LYS A 114 25.46 15.21 -12.02
C LYS A 114 26.36 14.56 -10.97
N LYS A 115 25.77 13.84 -10.02
CA LYS A 115 26.52 13.15 -8.97
C LYS A 115 27.43 12.06 -9.55
N HIS A 116 26.89 11.23 -10.44
CA HIS A 116 27.67 10.23 -11.17
C HIS A 116 28.88 10.85 -11.88
N LEU A 117 28.67 11.94 -12.62
CA LEU A 117 29.76 12.65 -13.30
C LEU A 117 30.78 13.22 -12.31
N GLN A 118 30.33 13.82 -11.21
CA GLN A 118 31.19 14.36 -10.17
C GLN A 118 32.06 13.25 -9.54
N ASP A 119 31.45 12.12 -9.18
CA ASP A 119 32.15 10.97 -8.59
C ASP A 119 33.15 10.38 -9.60
N TYR A 120 32.77 10.28 -10.87
CA TYR A 120 33.65 9.81 -11.95
C TYR A 120 34.83 10.76 -12.20
N MET A 121 34.60 12.08 -12.25
CA MET A 121 35.68 13.07 -12.43
C MET A 121 36.64 13.11 -11.24
N ALA A 122 36.13 12.95 -10.01
CA ALA A 122 36.96 13.00 -8.80
C ALA A 122 37.74 11.71 -8.54
N PHE A 123 37.13 10.55 -8.80
CA PHE A 123 37.67 9.24 -8.37
C PHE A 123 37.95 8.27 -9.53
N GLY A 124 37.61 8.63 -10.77
CA GLY A 124 37.75 7.78 -11.95
C GLY A 124 36.81 6.58 -11.99
N LYS A 125 35.89 6.46 -11.02
CA LYS A 125 34.94 5.37 -10.86
C LYS A 125 33.71 5.82 -10.08
N ASP A 126 32.61 5.09 -10.24
CA ASP A 126 31.43 5.30 -9.42
C ASP A 126 31.71 4.93 -7.97
N VAL A 127 31.61 5.93 -7.11
CA VAL A 127 31.72 5.75 -5.66
C VAL A 127 30.35 5.39 -5.13
N ALA A 128 30.28 4.29 -4.38
CA ALA A 128 29.06 3.91 -3.66
C ALA A 128 28.60 5.11 -2.82
N PRO A 129 27.28 5.41 -2.77
CA PRO A 129 26.79 6.58 -2.07
C PRO A 129 27.30 6.55 -0.63
N THR A 130 28.23 7.46 -0.31
CA THR A 130 28.73 7.62 1.06
C THR A 130 27.51 7.75 1.94
N PRO A 131 27.39 6.96 3.03
CA PRO A 131 26.28 7.11 3.96
C PRO A 131 26.37 8.53 4.50
N ARG A 132 25.59 9.44 3.91
CA ARG A 132 25.43 10.78 4.45
C ARG A 132 24.91 10.53 5.85
N ARG A 133 25.68 10.94 6.87
CA ARG A 133 25.09 11.20 8.18
C ARG A 133 23.87 12.05 7.87
N MET A 134 22.68 11.46 8.05
CA MET A 134 21.46 12.24 7.94
C MET A 134 21.69 13.39 8.91
N ARG A 135 21.92 14.59 8.37
CA ARG A 135 21.74 15.79 9.17
C ARG A 135 20.33 15.61 9.67
N ARG A 136 20.19 15.36 10.99
CA ARG A 136 18.88 15.22 11.64
C ARG A 136 18.10 16.39 11.11
N THR A 137 17.19 16.12 10.18
CA THR A 137 16.23 17.13 9.75
C THR A 137 15.59 17.48 11.07
N LYS A 138 15.74 18.75 11.49
CA LYS A 138 14.97 19.24 12.64
C LYS A 138 13.55 18.72 12.38
N PRO A 139 12.94 18.00 13.33
CA PRO A 139 11.62 17.43 13.10
C PRO A 139 10.80 18.56 12.47
N LYS A 140 10.29 18.31 11.25
CA LYS A 140 9.37 19.21 10.59
C LYS A 140 8.39 19.51 11.70
N LYS A 141 8.38 20.75 12.22
CA LYS A 141 7.39 21.14 13.22
C LYS A 141 6.10 20.66 12.59
N GLU A 142 5.47 19.68 13.21
CA GLU A 142 4.11 19.34 12.86
C GLU A 142 3.44 20.69 12.74
N GLU A 143 2.90 20.95 11.56
CA GLU A 143 2.15 22.15 11.30
C GLU A 143 1.02 22.04 12.29
N LEU A 144 1.25 22.61 13.48
CA LEU A 144 0.32 22.63 14.58
C LEU A 144 -0.91 23.21 13.92
N GLU A 145 -1.94 22.37 13.76
CA GLU A 145 -3.26 22.81 13.31
C GLU A 145 -3.47 24.17 13.94
N PRO A 146 -3.67 25.23 13.11
CA PRO A 146 -3.61 26.60 13.61
C PRO A 146 -4.52 26.64 14.81
N GLN A 147 -3.95 26.85 16.01
CA GLN A 147 -4.69 26.73 17.26
C GLN A 147 -5.88 27.66 17.13
N GLU A 148 -7.06 27.08 16.89
CA GLU A 148 -8.24 27.88 16.59
C GLU A 148 -8.42 28.82 17.77
N ASN A 149 -8.56 30.12 17.48
CA ASN A 149 -8.74 31.08 18.54
C ASN A 149 -9.92 30.63 19.38
N ARG A 150 -9.80 30.68 20.72
CA ARG A 150 -10.91 30.35 21.63
C ARG A 150 -12.21 31.05 21.25
N PHE A 151 -12.10 32.25 20.68
CA PHE A 151 -13.21 33.02 20.12
C PHE A 151 -13.93 32.31 18.97
N ASP A 152 -13.19 31.74 18.02
CA ASP A 152 -13.75 31.02 16.87
C ASP A 152 -14.40 29.69 17.30
N GLN A 153 -13.83 29.03 18.32
CA GLN A 153 -14.45 27.86 18.95
C GLN A 153 -15.80 28.20 19.58
N LEU A 154 -15.89 29.28 20.36
CA LEU A 154 -17.14 29.71 21.00
C LEU A 154 -18.23 30.05 19.98
N LEU A 155 -17.89 30.69 18.87
CA LEU A 155 -18.83 30.94 17.77
C LEU A 155 -19.39 29.65 17.17
N ARG A 156 -18.53 28.64 16.98
CA ARG A 156 -18.95 27.32 16.49
C ARG A 156 -19.87 26.62 17.47
N GLU A 157 -19.50 26.63 18.75
CA GLU A 157 -20.30 26.03 19.82
C GLU A 157 -21.65 26.71 20.03
N ILE A 158 -21.81 28.00 19.70
CA ILE A 158 -23.10 28.70 19.71
C ILE A 158 -23.96 28.22 18.53
N LYS A 159 -23.39 28.20 17.31
CA LYS A 159 -24.10 27.71 16.11
C LYS A 159 -24.60 26.28 16.28
N GLU A 160 -23.76 25.40 16.84
CA GLU A 160 -24.13 24.01 17.13
C GLU A 160 -25.35 23.93 18.06
N ARG A 161 -25.45 24.80 19.07
CA ARG A 161 -26.60 24.83 19.99
C ARG A 161 -27.86 25.37 19.32
N GLU A 162 -27.73 26.36 18.44
CA GLU A 162 -28.86 26.86 17.64
C GLU A 162 -29.38 25.78 16.68
N GLU A 163 -28.48 25.08 16.00
CA GLU A 163 -28.80 23.98 15.09
C GLU A 163 -29.45 22.80 15.84
N TRP A 164 -28.87 22.42 16.98
CA TRP A 164 -29.44 21.38 17.84
C TRP A 164 -30.84 21.77 18.33
N TYR A 165 -31.06 23.03 18.71
CA TYR A 165 -32.38 23.49 19.12
C TYR A 165 -33.40 23.45 17.97
N LYS A 166 -32.99 23.83 16.75
CA LYS A 166 -33.84 23.66 15.55
C LYS A 166 -34.24 22.20 15.36
N HIS A 167 -33.30 21.28 15.47
CA HIS A 167 -33.58 19.85 15.38
C HIS A 167 -34.56 19.38 16.47
N MET A 168 -34.44 19.89 17.70
CA MET A 168 -35.39 19.56 18.78
C MET A 168 -36.78 20.16 18.57
N VAL A 169 -36.88 21.34 17.95
CA VAL A 169 -38.15 21.96 17.57
C VAL A 169 -38.84 21.12 16.49
N GLU A 170 -38.09 20.65 15.48
CA GLU A 170 -38.61 19.76 14.43
C GLU A 170 -39.14 18.43 15.00
N LEU A 171 -38.52 17.92 16.07
CA LEU A 171 -38.99 16.73 16.80
C LEU A 171 -40.16 17.02 17.77
N GLY A 172 -40.61 18.28 17.90
CA GLY A 172 -41.70 18.68 18.80
C GLY A 172 -41.29 18.86 20.27
N GLU A 173 -40.01 18.70 20.58
CA GLU A 173 -39.44 18.75 21.94
C GLU A 173 -38.82 20.11 22.30
N GLY A 174 -38.91 21.10 21.41
CA GLY A 174 -38.41 22.47 21.58
C GLY A 174 -38.73 23.14 22.94
N PRO A 175 -39.98 23.16 23.42
CA PRO A 175 -40.31 23.88 24.66
C PRO A 175 -39.62 23.30 25.90
N LYS A 176 -39.26 22.01 25.92
CA LYS A 176 -38.53 21.40 27.03
C LYS A 176 -37.10 21.92 27.15
N TYR A 177 -36.46 22.21 26.02
CA TYR A 177 -35.04 22.55 25.97
C TYR A 177 -34.73 24.03 25.74
N LYS A 178 -35.74 24.85 25.41
CA LYS A 178 -35.57 26.29 25.12
C LYS A 178 -34.78 27.02 26.20
N ILE A 179 -35.21 26.91 27.45
CA ILE A 179 -34.58 27.61 28.59
C ILE A 179 -33.13 27.14 28.79
N ILE A 180 -32.87 25.83 28.63
CA ILE A 180 -31.54 25.25 28.83
C ILE A 180 -30.58 25.73 27.74
N ILE A 181 -31.03 25.75 26.48
CA ILE A 181 -30.22 26.22 25.35
C ILE A 181 -29.96 27.71 25.44
N ASP A 182 -30.97 28.53 25.78
CA ASP A 182 -30.81 29.97 25.97
C ASP A 182 -29.75 30.28 27.04
N GLN A 183 -29.76 29.54 28.16
CA GLN A 183 -28.75 29.68 29.20
C GLN A 183 -27.33 29.31 28.71
N GLN A 184 -27.21 28.24 27.92
CA GLN A 184 -25.92 27.82 27.37
C GLN A 184 -25.37 28.81 26.34
N ILE A 185 -26.24 29.38 25.50
CA ILE A 185 -25.86 30.43 24.54
C ILE A 185 -25.42 31.68 25.32
N GLN A 186 -26.17 32.10 26.33
CA GLN A 186 -25.81 33.24 27.17
C GLN A 186 -24.49 33.03 27.91
N ALA A 187 -24.22 31.82 28.42
CA ALA A 187 -22.95 31.51 29.07
C ALA A 187 -21.75 31.68 28.11
N LYS A 188 -21.87 31.19 26.87
CA LYS A 188 -20.83 31.33 25.83
C LYS A 188 -20.66 32.77 25.37
N LEU A 189 -21.75 33.54 25.26
CA LEU A 189 -21.69 34.97 24.94
C LEU A 189 -20.93 35.75 26.03
N ARG A 190 -21.20 35.47 27.31
CA ARG A 190 -20.46 36.09 28.42
C ARG A 190 -18.97 35.70 28.39
N GLU A 191 -18.64 34.46 28.03
CA GLU A 191 -17.24 34.04 27.85
C GLU A 191 -16.56 34.79 26.71
N MET A 192 -17.25 34.95 25.56
CA MET A 192 -16.73 35.76 24.45
C MET A 192 -16.51 37.23 24.83
N GLU A 193 -17.42 37.83 25.60
CA GLU A 193 -17.28 39.20 26.10
C GLU A 193 -16.07 39.36 27.02
N ARG A 194 -15.83 38.42 27.94
CA ARG A 194 -14.63 38.42 28.80
C ARG A 194 -13.35 38.39 27.99
N LEU A 195 -13.26 37.50 27.00
CA LEU A 195 -12.11 37.41 26.10
C LEU A 195 -11.90 38.71 25.30
N LYS A 196 -12.98 39.39 24.90
CA LYS A 196 -12.92 40.68 24.22
C LYS A 196 -12.37 41.78 25.15
N SER A 197 -12.83 41.84 26.39
CA SER A 197 -12.34 42.78 27.41
C SER A 197 -10.87 42.54 27.78
N GLU A 198 -10.45 41.29 27.89
CA GLU A 198 -9.05 40.93 28.14
C GLU A 198 -8.15 41.37 26.98
N ARG A 199 -8.59 41.17 25.74
CA ARG A 199 -7.86 41.64 24.55
C ARG A 199 -7.76 43.17 24.50
N SER A 200 -8.82 43.90 24.81
CA SER A 200 -8.78 45.38 24.84
C SER A 200 -7.84 45.90 25.94
N ASN A 201 -7.86 45.30 27.12
CA ASN A 201 -6.98 45.69 28.23
C ASN A 201 -5.50 45.37 27.93
N ALA A 202 -5.25 44.25 27.24
CA ALA A 202 -3.90 43.86 26.81
C ALA A 202 -3.33 44.77 25.71
N SER A 203 -4.16 45.35 24.83
CA SER A 203 -3.71 46.39 23.89
C SER A 203 -3.35 47.69 24.60
N THR A 204 -4.18 48.18 25.53
CA THR A 204 -3.94 49.45 26.24
C THR A 204 -2.69 49.43 27.13
N SER A 205 -2.26 48.25 27.59
CA SER A 205 -1.06 48.11 28.42
C SER A 205 0.24 48.07 27.60
N ARG A 206 0.20 47.75 26.30
CA ARG A 206 1.38 47.73 25.42
C ARG A 206 1.81 49.13 24.97
N ASP A 207 0.89 50.09 24.94
CA ASP A 207 1.17 51.48 24.49
C ASP A 207 1.66 52.41 25.63
N LYS A 208 1.89 51.88 26.84
CA LYS A 208 2.36 52.66 28.02
C LYS A 208 3.84 52.39 28.40
N ILE A 209 4.62 51.79 27.51
CA ILE A 209 6.08 51.61 27.64
C ILE A 209 6.73 52.34 26.47
#